data_AF-A0A2W5Z8M1-F1
#
_entry.id   AF-A0A2W5Z8M1-F1
#
_cell.length_a   1.000
_cell.length_b   1.000
_cell.length_c   1.000
_cell.angle_alpha   90.00
_cell.angle_beta   90.00
_cell.angle_gamma   90.00
#
_symmetry.space_group_name_H-M   'P 1'
#
loop_
_entity.id
_entity.type
_entity.pdbx_description
1 polymer ?
#
loop_
_entity_poly.entity_id
_entity_poly.type
_entity_poly.pdbx_seq_one_letter_code
_entity_poly.pdbx_strand_id
1 'polypeptide(L)'
;MCSRGFVASLLVAGLLGACSTTDSNTAAAGANNGKYFAVSATEAPFYHYGPLQGNGPDQKLPQDTLVTLIRPSFGYSKVKLLNGEQGYVASEDIHVASAALIAAATAPPPSTATSRIPKFRLDSNDPRLIAPPEPLPLDLPEPTPIPGTESSPGPVP
;
A
#
# COMPACT_ATOMS: atom_id res chain seq x y z
N MET A 1 -58.92 -5.80 -33.02
CA MET A 1 -59.06 -6.62 -31.80
C MET A 1 -58.66 -5.79 -30.59
N CYS A 2 -59.58 -5.60 -29.64
CA CYS A 2 -59.31 -5.05 -28.31
C CYS A 2 -58.94 -6.19 -27.32
N SER A 3 -58.43 -5.79 -26.15
CA SER A 3 -58.25 -6.56 -24.90
C SER A 3 -56.82 -7.06 -24.67
N ARG A 4 -56.01 -6.31 -23.92
CA ARG A 4 -55.88 -6.27 -22.43
C ARG A 4 -55.06 -7.45 -21.90
N GLY A 5 -53.82 -7.14 -21.53
CA GLY A 5 -52.96 -7.94 -20.66
C GLY A 5 -52.18 -7.00 -19.77
N PHE A 6 -52.87 -6.34 -18.84
CA PHE A 6 -52.30 -5.70 -17.66
C PHE A 6 -52.39 -6.72 -16.51
N VAL A 7 -51.62 -6.51 -15.44
CA VAL A 7 -51.49 -7.32 -14.20
C VAL A 7 -50.37 -8.38 -14.31
N ALA A 8 -49.34 -8.45 -13.45
CA ALA A 8 -49.28 -8.12 -12.03
C ALA A 8 -47.89 -7.62 -11.59
N SER A 9 -47.90 -6.56 -10.78
CA SER A 9 -46.88 -6.26 -9.76
C SER A 9 -46.71 -7.41 -8.77
N LEU A 10 -45.46 -7.68 -8.36
CA LEU A 10 -44.97 -8.26 -7.09
C LEU A 10 -43.43 -8.29 -7.27
N LEU A 11 -42.54 -7.78 -6.43
CA LEU A 11 -42.56 -7.46 -5.01
C LEU A 11 -41.30 -6.60 -4.76
N VAL A 12 -41.45 -5.38 -4.23
CA VAL A 12 -40.33 -4.58 -3.70
C VAL A 12 -40.15 -4.97 -2.24
N ALA A 13 -39.01 -5.57 -1.89
CA ALA A 13 -38.45 -5.61 -0.54
C ALA A 13 -37.01 -6.14 -0.60
N GLY A 14 -36.03 -5.37 -0.13
CA GLY A 14 -34.66 -5.90 -0.02
C GLY A 14 -33.55 -4.88 0.28
N LEU A 15 -33.66 -4.21 1.44
CA LEU A 15 -32.55 -3.81 2.32
C LEU A 15 -31.39 -2.96 1.76
N LEU A 16 -31.34 -1.72 2.28
CA LEU A 16 -30.14 -0.91 2.44
C LEU A 16 -29.05 -1.70 3.18
N GLY A 17 -27.95 -2.00 2.49
CA GLY A 17 -26.71 -2.52 3.05
C GLY A 17 -25.56 -1.59 2.68
N ALA A 18 -25.39 -0.51 3.44
CA ALA A 18 -24.15 0.25 3.45
C ALA A 18 -23.07 -0.59 4.14
N CYS A 19 -22.22 -1.26 3.37
CA CYS A 19 -20.94 -1.75 3.86
C CYS A 19 -19.87 -0.76 3.42
N SER A 20 -19.42 0.04 4.39
CA SER A 20 -18.15 0.76 4.34
C SER A 20 -17.09 -0.22 3.86
N THR A 21 -16.48 0.05 2.71
CA THR A 21 -15.24 -0.65 2.35
C THR A 21 -14.19 -0.08 3.29
N THR A 22 -13.98 -0.78 4.40
CA THR A 22 -12.86 -0.54 5.31
C THR A 22 -11.58 -0.54 4.48
N ASP A 23 -10.92 0.62 4.44
CA ASP A 23 -9.50 0.73 4.13
C ASP A 23 -8.73 -0.17 5.10
N SER A 24 -8.49 -1.41 4.71
CA SER A 24 -7.58 -2.31 5.41
C SER A 24 -6.15 -1.94 5.04
N ASN A 25 -5.70 -0.78 5.55
CA ASN A 25 -4.28 -0.53 5.74
C ASN A 25 -3.85 -1.19 7.06
N THR A 26 -3.65 -2.50 7.01
CA THR A 26 -2.91 -3.22 8.06
C THR A 26 -1.94 -4.16 7.37
N ALA A 27 -0.66 -3.86 7.54
CA ALA A 27 0.46 -4.64 7.06
C ALA A 27 0.30 -6.13 7.40
N ALA A 28 0.26 -6.96 6.35
CA ALA A 28 0.46 -8.40 6.45
C ALA A 28 1.65 -8.79 5.57
N ALA A 29 2.84 -8.37 5.98
CA ALA A 29 4.06 -9.04 5.57
C ALA A 29 4.03 -10.45 6.21
N GLY A 30 3.63 -11.47 5.44
CA GLY A 30 3.80 -12.88 5.84
C GLY A 30 2.56 -13.79 5.83
N ALA A 31 1.41 -13.38 5.30
CA ALA A 31 0.22 -14.25 5.20
C ALA A 31 -0.45 -14.21 3.82
N ASN A 32 0.38 -14.19 2.78
CA ASN A 32 -0.03 -13.98 1.40
C ASN A 32 -0.27 -15.31 0.66
N ASN A 33 -1.16 -16.16 1.22
CA ASN A 33 -1.48 -17.50 0.72
C ASN A 33 -2.21 -17.47 -0.65
N GLY A 34 -1.44 -17.39 -1.74
CA GLY A 34 -1.88 -17.77 -3.08
C GLY A 34 -2.43 -16.65 -3.98
N LYS A 35 -2.32 -15.37 -3.58
CA LYS A 35 -2.70 -14.24 -4.45
C LYS A 35 -1.52 -13.54 -5.12
N TYR A 36 -0.30 -13.76 -4.62
CA TYR A 36 0.89 -13.13 -5.17
C TYR A 36 1.60 -14.09 -6.11
N PHE A 37 1.91 -13.57 -7.28
CA PHE A 37 2.57 -14.26 -8.37
C PHE A 37 3.85 -13.50 -8.70
N ALA A 38 4.83 -14.22 -9.19
CA ALA A 38 6.08 -13.66 -9.68
C ALA A 38 6.20 -13.95 -11.17
N VAL A 39 6.83 -13.03 -11.88
CA VAL A 39 7.18 -13.22 -13.29
C VAL A 39 8.32 -14.22 -13.38
N SER A 40 8.12 -15.34 -14.07
CA SER A 40 9.18 -16.35 -14.33
C SER A 40 10.01 -16.03 -15.56
N ALA A 41 9.44 -15.34 -16.55
CA ALA A 41 10.15 -14.96 -17.76
C ALA A 41 11.21 -13.88 -17.47
N THR A 42 12.28 -13.83 -18.27
CA THR A 42 13.30 -12.77 -18.17
C THR A 42 12.68 -11.39 -18.36
N GLU A 43 11.78 -11.26 -19.33
CA GLU A 43 10.93 -10.10 -19.56
C GLU A 43 9.54 -10.58 -19.99
N ALA A 44 8.51 -10.27 -19.22
CA ALA A 44 7.12 -10.59 -19.58
C ALA A 44 6.40 -9.35 -20.14
N PRO A 45 5.71 -9.45 -21.28
CA PRO A 45 4.93 -8.34 -21.82
C PRO A 45 3.70 -8.06 -20.96
N PHE A 46 3.48 -6.79 -20.64
CA PHE A 46 2.32 -6.32 -19.89
C PHE A 46 1.43 -5.46 -20.77
N TYR A 47 0.13 -5.75 -20.72
CA TYR A 47 -0.89 -5.10 -21.53
C TYR A 47 -1.97 -4.51 -20.63
N HIS A 48 -2.19 -3.20 -20.65
CA HIS A 48 -3.26 -2.56 -19.88
C HIS A 48 -4.64 -3.00 -20.36
N TYR A 49 -4.83 -3.10 -21.67
CA TYR A 49 -6.12 -3.44 -22.29
C TYR A 49 -6.21 -4.88 -22.77
N GLY A 50 -5.10 -5.61 -22.73
CA GLY A 50 -5.01 -7.02 -23.12
C GLY A 50 -4.24 -7.25 -24.43
N PRO A 51 -4.03 -8.51 -24.81
CA PRO A 51 -3.14 -8.88 -25.91
C PRO A 51 -3.62 -8.43 -27.30
N LEU A 52 -4.91 -8.12 -27.45
CA LEU A 52 -5.50 -7.65 -28.70
C LEU A 52 -5.43 -6.13 -28.88
N GLN A 53 -4.69 -5.41 -28.02
CA GLN A 53 -4.48 -3.97 -28.18
C GLN A 53 -3.58 -3.67 -29.39
N GLY A 54 -3.96 -2.68 -30.20
CA GLY A 54 -3.28 -2.38 -31.47
C GLY A 54 -1.85 -1.82 -31.33
N ASN A 55 -1.48 -1.39 -30.12
CA ASN A 55 -0.18 -0.76 -29.85
C ASN A 55 0.89 -1.74 -29.35
N GLY A 56 0.58 -3.04 -29.23
CA GLY A 56 1.48 -4.03 -28.62
C GLY A 56 1.56 -3.88 -27.09
N PRO A 57 2.57 -4.45 -26.42
CA PRO A 57 2.71 -4.35 -24.96
C PRO A 57 3.05 -2.93 -24.51
N ASP A 58 2.43 -2.47 -23.43
CA ASP A 58 2.66 -1.11 -22.89
C ASP A 58 3.99 -1.03 -22.13
N GLN A 59 4.36 -2.12 -21.46
CA GLN A 59 5.62 -2.25 -20.75
C GLN A 59 6.05 -3.71 -20.70
N LYS A 60 7.28 -3.92 -20.25
CA LYS A 60 7.81 -5.26 -19.95
C LYS A 60 8.12 -5.35 -18.46
N LEU A 61 7.69 -6.43 -17.84
CA LEU A 61 7.97 -6.72 -16.44
C LEU A 61 9.24 -7.56 -16.36
N PRO A 62 10.24 -7.15 -15.56
CA PRO A 62 11.42 -7.97 -15.35
C PRO A 62 11.07 -9.26 -14.58
N GLN A 63 11.96 -10.24 -14.68
CA GLN A 63 11.88 -11.46 -13.86
C GLN A 63 11.75 -11.14 -12.36
N ASP A 64 11.04 -12.02 -11.65
CA ASP A 64 10.78 -11.93 -10.22
C ASP A 64 9.97 -10.70 -9.80
N THR A 65 9.40 -9.96 -10.76
CA THR A 65 8.44 -8.90 -10.47
C THR A 65 7.23 -9.49 -9.78
N LEU A 66 6.95 -8.97 -8.60
CA LEU A 66 5.84 -9.41 -7.77
C LEU A 66 4.55 -8.72 -8.22
N VAL A 67 3.52 -9.51 -8.49
CA VAL A 67 2.20 -9.05 -8.93
C VAL A 67 1.11 -9.77 -8.14
N THR A 68 -0.05 -9.14 -7.99
CA THR A 68 -1.24 -9.76 -7.40
C THR A 68 -2.16 -10.26 -8.51
N LEU A 69 -2.52 -11.53 -8.49
CA LEU A 69 -3.46 -12.10 -9.45
C LEU A 69 -4.89 -11.67 -9.09
N ILE A 70 -5.54 -10.94 -10.00
CA ILE A 70 -6.95 -10.51 -9.86
C ILE A 70 -7.88 -11.55 -10.47
N ARG A 71 -7.58 -11.99 -11.70
CA ARG A 71 -8.41 -12.94 -12.43
C ARG A 71 -7.52 -13.95 -13.17
N PRO A 72 -7.51 -15.23 -12.76
CA PRO A 72 -6.89 -16.28 -13.55
C PRO A 72 -7.66 -16.50 -14.84
N SER A 73 -6.97 -16.71 -15.95
CA SER A 73 -7.56 -17.03 -17.25
C SER A 73 -6.55 -17.78 -18.12
N PHE A 74 -7.04 -18.56 -19.09
CA PHE A 74 -6.16 -19.27 -20.02
C PHE A 74 -5.55 -18.28 -21.02
N GLY A 75 -4.26 -18.42 -21.31
CA GLY A 75 -3.48 -17.51 -22.15
C GLY A 75 -3.05 -16.24 -21.43
N TYR A 76 -3.99 -15.41 -20.96
CA TYR A 76 -3.67 -14.14 -20.29
C TYR A 76 -4.45 -13.96 -19.00
N SER A 77 -3.75 -13.71 -17.90
CA SER A 77 -4.33 -13.46 -16.59
C SER A 77 -4.34 -11.98 -16.25
N LYS A 78 -5.38 -11.52 -15.56
CA LYS A 78 -5.45 -10.14 -15.08
C LYS A 78 -4.70 -10.02 -13.76
N VAL A 79 -3.72 -9.12 -13.71
CA VAL A 79 -2.85 -8.90 -12.56
C VAL A 79 -2.86 -7.43 -12.14
N LYS A 80 -2.49 -7.18 -10.89
CA LYS A 80 -2.25 -5.87 -10.31
C LYS A 80 -0.78 -5.77 -9.90
N LEU A 81 -0.10 -4.72 -10.34
CA LEU A 81 1.28 -4.43 -9.94
C LEU A 81 1.31 -3.81 -8.54
N LEU A 82 2.49 -3.81 -7.92
CA LEU A 82 2.72 -3.17 -6.62
C LEU A 82 2.46 -1.65 -6.63
N ASN A 83 2.65 -1.01 -7.79
CA ASN A 83 2.35 0.42 -8.00
C ASN A 83 0.83 0.71 -8.07
N GLY A 84 -0.02 -0.32 -8.09
CA GLY A 84 -1.47 -0.20 -8.17
C GLY A 84 -2.06 -0.36 -9.57
N GLU A 85 -1.23 -0.34 -10.62
CA GLU A 85 -1.67 -0.51 -12.00
C GLU A 85 -2.21 -1.91 -12.25
N GLN A 86 -3.17 -2.03 -13.17
CA GLN A 86 -3.78 -3.30 -13.53
C GLN A 86 -3.67 -3.54 -15.02
N GLY A 87 -3.45 -4.80 -15.38
CA GLY A 87 -3.38 -5.21 -16.76
C GLY A 87 -3.33 -6.72 -16.89
N TYR A 88 -2.81 -7.18 -18.02
CA TYR A 88 -2.80 -8.56 -18.44
C TYR A 88 -1.37 -9.00 -18.71
N VAL A 89 -1.03 -10.19 -18.24
CA VAL A 89 0.24 -10.87 -18.47
C VAL A 89 -0.07 -12.29 -18.93
N ALA A 90 0.80 -12.87 -19.76
CA ALA A 90 0.67 -14.25 -20.18
C ALA A 90 0.67 -15.18 -18.96
N SER A 91 -0.26 -16.13 -18.93
CA SER A 91 -0.44 -17.03 -17.79
C SER A 91 0.74 -17.99 -17.64
N GLU A 92 1.42 -18.35 -18.73
CA GLU A 92 2.67 -19.12 -18.71
C GLU A 92 3.87 -18.36 -18.13
N ASP A 93 3.84 -17.02 -18.16
CA ASP A 93 4.95 -16.17 -17.72
C ASP A 93 4.88 -15.82 -16.23
N ILE A 94 3.80 -16.23 -15.54
CA ILE A 94 3.60 -15.98 -14.11
C ILE A 94 3.42 -17.28 -13.34
N HIS A 95 4.01 -17.34 -12.16
CA HIS A 95 3.87 -18.47 -11.24
C HIS A 95 3.64 -17.97 -9.82
N VAL A 96 3.18 -18.85 -8.93
CA VAL A 96 2.98 -18.49 -7.51
C VAL A 96 4.31 -18.01 -6.94
N ALA A 97 4.32 -16.81 -6.37
CA ALA A 97 5.56 -16.22 -5.84
C ALA A 97 6.09 -17.05 -4.67
N SER A 98 7.40 -17.28 -4.65
CA SER A 98 8.03 -17.92 -3.51
C SER A 98 7.95 -17.03 -2.26
N ALA A 99 7.86 -17.64 -1.08
CA ALA A 99 7.82 -16.90 0.18
C ALA A 99 9.04 -15.98 0.35
N ALA A 100 10.20 -16.37 -0.20
CA ALA A 100 11.42 -15.57 -0.21
C ALA A 100 11.26 -14.28 -1.02
N LEU A 101 10.66 -14.33 -2.22
CA LEU A 101 10.41 -13.16 -3.05
C LEU A 101 9.38 -12.22 -2.42
N ILE A 102 8.31 -12.77 -1.86
CA ILE A 102 7.30 -11.98 -1.14
C ILE A 102 7.95 -11.26 0.06
N ALA A 103 8.79 -11.97 0.82
CA ALA A 103 9.51 -11.38 1.94
C ALA A 103 10.49 -10.29 1.47
N ALA A 104 11.23 -10.51 0.38
CA ALA A 104 12.16 -9.51 -0.18
C ALA A 104 11.44 -8.23 -0.65
N ALA A 105 10.29 -8.37 -1.31
CA ALA A 105 9.53 -7.23 -1.84
C ALA A 105 8.75 -6.47 -0.76
N THR A 106 8.38 -7.13 0.35
CA THR A 106 7.59 -6.53 1.44
C THR A 106 8.44 -6.22 2.68
N ALA A 107 9.73 -6.56 2.67
CA ALA A 107 10.62 -6.24 3.78
C ALA A 107 10.75 -4.72 3.91
N PRO A 108 10.74 -4.17 5.14
CA PRO A 108 11.17 -2.80 5.35
C PRO A 108 12.58 -2.62 4.79
N PRO A 109 12.94 -1.43 4.28
CA PRO A 109 14.26 -1.18 3.72
C PRO A 109 15.31 -1.66 4.71
N PRO A 110 16.36 -2.37 4.27
CA PRO A 110 17.43 -2.78 5.17
C PRO A 110 18.01 -1.50 5.75
N SER A 111 17.74 -1.24 7.03
CA SER A 111 18.61 -0.39 7.83
C SER A 111 20.00 -0.94 7.58
N THR A 112 20.85 -0.14 6.97
CA THR A 112 22.26 -0.46 6.75
C THR A 112 22.93 -0.59 8.13
N ALA A 113 22.69 -1.71 8.80
CA ALA A 113 23.48 -2.19 9.92
C ALA A 113 24.75 -2.77 9.32
N THR A 114 25.64 -1.84 9.00
CA THR A 114 27.07 -2.08 8.80
C THR A 114 27.58 -3.10 9.83
N SER A 115 28.31 -4.08 9.30
CA SER A 115 29.30 -4.91 9.98
C SER A 115 28.79 -6.07 10.86
N ARG A 116 28.68 -7.24 10.22
CA ARG A 116 28.82 -8.53 10.90
C ARG A 116 30.30 -8.72 11.29
N ILE A 117 30.73 -8.12 12.40
CA ILE A 117 31.97 -8.50 13.09
C ILE A 117 31.58 -9.46 14.22
N PRO A 118 32.06 -10.71 14.26
CA PRO A 118 31.93 -11.53 15.45
C PRO A 118 33.03 -11.09 16.41
N LYS A 119 32.72 -10.21 17.37
CA LYS A 119 33.65 -9.92 18.47
C LYS A 119 32.89 -9.71 19.77
N PHE A 120 33.00 -10.75 20.60
CA PHE A 120 32.88 -10.78 22.05
C PHE A 120 31.68 -10.06 22.64
N ARG A 121 30.77 -10.87 23.20
CA ARG A 121 29.90 -10.41 24.27
C ARG A 121 30.75 -9.88 25.41
N LEU A 122 30.71 -8.57 25.60
CA LEU A 122 31.02 -7.95 26.87
C LEU A 122 29.70 -7.37 27.39
N ASP A 123 29.01 -8.18 28.19
CA ASP A 123 28.05 -7.65 29.14
C ASP A 123 28.77 -6.59 30.00
N SER A 124 28.34 -5.34 29.92
CA SER A 124 28.56 -4.38 30.98
C SER A 124 27.50 -3.30 30.91
N ASN A 125 26.61 -3.34 31.89
CA ASN A 125 25.94 -2.18 32.43
C ASN A 125 27.00 -1.15 32.83
N ASP A 126 27.56 -0.44 31.85
CA ASP A 126 28.47 0.67 32.10
C ASP A 126 27.64 1.97 32.16
N PRO A 127 27.41 2.53 33.36
CA PRO A 127 26.55 3.71 33.54
C PRO A 127 27.11 4.98 32.90
N ARG A 128 28.27 4.92 32.24
CA ARG A 128 28.91 6.07 31.57
C ARG A 128 28.40 6.34 30.16
N LEU A 129 27.56 5.47 29.59
CA LEU A 129 26.95 5.66 28.27
C LEU A 129 25.52 6.24 28.32
N ILE A 130 25.04 6.66 29.49
CA ILE A 130 23.80 7.42 29.58
C ILE A 130 24.17 8.89 29.39
N ALA A 131 23.79 9.45 28.24
CA ALA A 131 23.93 10.89 28.00
C ALA A 131 23.24 11.68 29.13
N PRO A 132 23.86 12.72 29.70
CA PRO A 132 23.23 13.55 30.71
C PRO A 132 21.92 14.16 30.16
N PRO A 133 20.83 14.23 30.94
CA PRO A 133 19.66 15.00 30.54
C PRO A 133 20.02 16.49 30.50
N GLU A 134 19.80 17.12 29.35
CA GLU A 134 20.02 18.55 29.16
C GLU A 134 19.05 19.35 30.06
N PRO A 135 19.55 20.25 30.93
CA PRO A 135 18.71 21.04 31.82
C PRO A 135 17.95 22.12 31.04
N LEU A 136 16.67 22.22 31.35
CA LEU A 136 15.72 23.25 30.89
C LEU A 136 16.32 24.66 30.98
N PRO A 137 16.22 25.51 29.94
CA PRO A 137 16.52 26.92 30.06
C PRO A 137 15.40 27.63 30.86
N LEU A 138 15.63 27.77 32.17
CA LEU A 138 15.01 28.77 33.02
C LEU A 138 15.85 30.04 32.92
N ASP A 139 15.42 31.02 32.11
CA ASP A 139 15.75 32.43 32.36
C ASP A 139 14.79 33.33 31.58
N LEU A 140 13.68 33.67 32.24
CA LEU A 140 13.00 34.95 32.01
C LEU A 140 13.98 36.07 32.40
N PRO A 141 13.96 37.19 31.67
CA PRO A 141 13.74 38.45 32.37
C PRO A 141 12.40 39.09 31.98
N GLU A 142 11.66 39.47 33.02
CA GLU A 142 10.45 40.30 33.02
C GLU A 142 10.80 41.79 32.72
N PRO A 143 9.83 42.72 32.77
CA PRO A 143 9.18 43.40 31.66
C PRO A 143 9.76 44.79 31.36
N THR A 144 9.45 45.36 30.20
CA THR A 144 9.42 46.83 30.02
C THR A 144 8.03 47.27 29.54
N PRO A 145 7.33 48.17 30.27
CA PRO A 145 6.17 48.90 29.75
C PRO A 145 6.68 49.89 28.67
N ILE A 146 5.90 50.47 27.75
CA ILE A 146 4.87 51.52 27.93
C ILE A 146 3.99 51.63 26.62
N PRO A 147 3.07 52.59 26.43
CA PRO A 147 1.62 52.36 26.44
C PRO A 147 0.89 52.71 25.11
N GLY A 148 -0.36 52.27 25.02
CA GLY A 148 -1.45 53.07 24.44
C GLY A 148 -1.63 53.02 22.91
N THR A 149 -2.68 52.32 22.48
CA THR A 149 -3.83 52.78 21.67
C THR A 149 -4.55 51.50 21.25
N GLU A 150 -5.53 51.04 22.02
CA GLU A 150 -6.94 51.40 21.86
C GLU A 150 -7.50 51.14 20.45
N SER A 151 -8.57 50.36 20.44
CA SER A 151 -9.59 50.19 19.40
C SER A 151 -9.27 49.24 18.23
N SER A 152 -9.85 48.04 18.28
CA SER A 152 -11.03 47.78 17.45
C SER A 152 -11.66 46.42 17.80
N PRO A 153 -12.93 46.38 18.27
CA PRO A 153 -13.61 45.13 18.58
C PRO A 153 -14.32 44.53 17.37
N GLY A 154 -13.97 43.28 17.05
CA GLY A 154 -14.86 42.22 16.56
C GLY A 154 -15.37 42.25 15.10
N PRO A 155 -15.51 41.05 14.51
CA PRO A 155 -16.62 40.78 13.59
C PRO A 155 -17.53 39.72 14.21
N VAL A 156 -18.80 40.06 14.40
CA VAL A 156 -19.90 39.08 14.52
C VAL A 156 -21.16 39.69 13.90
N PRO A 157 -22.11 38.84 13.47
CA PRO A 157 -22.24 38.20 12.17
C PRO A 157 -22.76 39.10 11.03
#